data_AF-I4YIN2-F1
#
_entry.id   AF-I4YIN2-F1
#
_cell.length_a   1.000
_cell.length_b   1.000
_cell.length_c   1.000
_cell.angle_alpha   90.00
_cell.angle_beta   90.00
_cell.angle_gamma   90.00
#
_symmetry.space_group_name_H-M   'P 1'
#
loop_
_entity.id
_entity.type
_entity.pdbx_description
1 polymer ?
#
loop_
_entity_poly.entity_id
_entity_poly.type
_entity_poly.pdbx_seq_one_letter_code
_entity_poly.pdbx_strand_id
1 'polypeptide(L)'
;MCLSNVHAEDNLQVSKDMIKNVKLDQLTTAIESKDLPFLQTTPIPFTLVDRPDNEEGILTVHLARASLQAKALIEASKAADGAELEREILFSSHQMQILMLRETSKNTSKTGKVVRTWNYAAVQVTQLTQLTNENEASFENQWKVSDASDELSKNVANLMKKVK
;
A
#
# COMPACT_ATOMS: atom_id res chain seq x y z
N MET A 1 6.38 -0.82 13.81
CA MET A 1 5.74 -2.03 14.37
C MET A 1 6.82 -2.90 15.02
N CYS A 2 6.69 -3.25 16.30
CA CYS A 2 7.71 -4.08 16.99
C CYS A 2 7.29 -5.56 16.96
N LEU A 3 7.59 -6.24 15.85
CA LEU A 3 7.55 -7.71 15.80
C LEU A 3 8.87 -8.25 16.36
N SER A 4 8.80 -9.33 17.15
CA SER A 4 10.01 -10.08 17.50
C SER A 4 10.68 -10.61 16.23
N ASN A 5 12.01 -10.62 16.16
CA ASN A 5 12.76 -11.09 14.99
C ASN A 5 12.39 -12.52 14.55
N VAL A 6 11.85 -13.32 15.47
CA VAL A 6 11.36 -14.68 15.21
C VAL A 6 10.15 -14.73 14.25
N HIS A 7 9.50 -13.58 14.02
CA HIS A 7 8.37 -13.43 13.10
C HIS A 7 8.69 -12.51 11.92
N ALA A 8 9.94 -12.07 11.79
CA ALA A 8 10.40 -11.35 10.62
C ALA A 8 10.59 -12.34 9.46
N GLU A 9 10.22 -11.93 8.26
CA GLU A 9 10.53 -12.64 7.03
C GLU A 9 11.73 -11.96 6.38
N ASP A 10 12.86 -12.65 6.32
CA ASP A 10 14.12 -12.12 5.78
C ASP A 10 14.24 -12.36 4.27
N ASN A 11 13.39 -13.21 3.68
CA ASN A 11 13.42 -13.50 2.25
C ASN A 11 12.74 -12.39 1.44
N LEU A 12 13.57 -11.60 0.74
CA LEU A 12 13.10 -10.53 -0.15
C LEU A 12 12.11 -11.03 -1.22
N GLN A 13 12.30 -12.23 -1.77
CA GLN A 13 11.41 -12.77 -2.79
C GLN A 13 10.00 -13.02 -2.24
N VAL A 14 9.88 -13.51 -0.99
CA VAL A 14 8.60 -13.71 -0.32
C VAL A 14 7.88 -12.37 -0.13
N SER A 15 8.61 -11.34 0.29
CA SER A 15 8.09 -9.98 0.42
C SER A 15 7.59 -9.43 -0.91
N LYS A 16 8.37 -9.60 -1.99
CA LYS A 16 8.00 -9.17 -3.35
C LYS A 16 6.77 -9.91 -3.87
N ASP A 17 6.69 -11.21 -3.65
CA ASP A 17 5.53 -12.02 -4.06
C ASP A 17 4.27 -11.60 -3.30
N MET A 18 4.39 -11.31 -2.00
CA MET A 18 3.28 -10.78 -1.21
C MET A 18 2.81 -9.43 -1.75
N ILE A 19 3.73 -8.49 -2.02
CA ILE A 19 3.42 -7.20 -2.64
C ILE A 19 2.76 -7.41 -4.02
N LYS A 20 3.25 -8.34 -4.85
CA LYS A 20 2.66 -8.59 -6.18
C LYS A 20 1.25 -9.19 -6.11
N ASN A 21 0.94 -9.94 -5.05
CA ASN A 21 -0.37 -10.56 -4.83
C ASN A 21 -1.41 -9.59 -4.24
N VAL A 22 -0.99 -8.49 -3.62
CA VAL A 22 -1.89 -7.44 -3.10
C VAL A 22 -1.87 -6.24 -4.06
N LYS A 23 -3.03 -5.71 -4.43
CA LYS A 23 -3.12 -4.60 -5.42
C LYS A 23 -3.63 -3.29 -4.85
N LEU A 24 -4.03 -3.29 -3.58
CA LEU A 24 -4.58 -2.13 -2.88
C LEU A 24 -4.16 -2.24 -1.42
N ASP A 25 -3.48 -1.22 -0.89
CA ASP A 25 -3.19 -1.14 0.53
C ASP A 25 -3.04 0.30 1.02
N GLN A 26 -2.60 0.47 2.26
CA GLN A 26 -2.52 1.75 2.94
C GLN A 26 -1.13 2.39 2.80
N LEU A 27 -1.12 3.62 2.29
CA LEU A 27 0.03 4.52 2.33
C LEU A 27 -0.09 5.45 3.52
N THR A 28 0.74 5.24 4.53
CA THR A 28 0.84 6.11 5.70
C THR A 28 2.06 7.00 5.61
N THR A 29 1.87 8.29 5.82
CA THR A 29 2.96 9.29 5.79
C THR A 29 2.93 10.13 7.05
N ALA A 30 4.10 10.29 7.67
CA ALA A 30 4.32 11.19 8.80
C ALA A 30 5.05 12.46 8.29
N ILE A 31 4.31 13.54 8.06
CA ILE A 31 4.81 14.77 7.43
C ILE A 31 4.47 15.97 8.31
N GLU A 32 5.49 16.65 8.79
CA GLU A 32 5.30 17.94 9.47
C GLU A 32 4.86 19.01 8.47
N SER A 33 3.72 19.64 8.74
CA SER A 33 3.17 20.79 8.04
C SER A 33 2.44 21.67 9.06
N LYS A 34 2.37 22.98 8.78
CA LYS A 34 1.70 23.95 9.68
C LYS A 34 0.19 23.82 9.64
N ASP A 35 -0.36 23.46 8.47
CA ASP A 35 -1.79 23.52 8.19
C ASP A 35 -2.43 22.12 8.01
N LEU A 36 -1.61 21.06 7.92
CA LEU A 36 -2.06 19.71 7.60
C LEU A 36 -1.81 18.73 8.76
N PRO A 37 -2.64 17.67 8.90
CA PRO A 37 -2.40 16.63 9.89
C PRO A 37 -1.05 15.95 9.69
N PHE A 38 -0.32 15.74 10.80
CA PHE A 38 1.00 15.10 10.79
C PHE A 38 0.97 13.68 10.21
N LEU A 39 0.05 12.84 10.71
CA LEU A 39 -0.11 11.47 10.26
C LEU A 39 -1.29 11.37 9.31
N GLN A 40 -1.03 10.91 8.09
CA GLN A 40 -2.05 10.74 7.05
C GLN A 40 -1.97 9.33 6.48
N THR A 41 -3.11 8.67 6.35
CA THR A 41 -3.22 7.33 5.78
C THR A 41 -4.26 7.32 4.68
N THR A 42 -3.88 6.86 3.48
CA THR A 42 -4.77 6.74 2.33
C THR A 42 -4.71 5.32 1.77
N PRO A 43 -5.85 4.64 1.54
CA PRO A 43 -5.87 3.41 0.76
C PRO A 43 -5.62 3.73 -0.71
N ILE A 44 -4.58 3.13 -1.29
CA ILE A 44 -4.09 3.45 -2.63
C ILE A 44 -3.65 2.18 -3.37
N PRO A 45 -4.02 2.02 -4.65
CA PRO A 45 -3.43 1.01 -5.50
C PRO A 45 -1.94 1.28 -5.72
N PHE A 46 -1.16 0.21 -5.80
CA PHE A 46 0.28 0.29 -6.00
C PHE A 46 0.75 -0.77 -6.99
N THR A 47 1.88 -0.51 -7.63
CA THR A 47 2.53 -1.46 -8.54
C THR A 47 4.00 -1.59 -8.16
N LEU A 48 4.47 -2.83 -8.02
CA LEU A 48 5.90 -3.11 -7.89
C LEU A 48 6.49 -3.31 -9.28
N VAL A 49 7.45 -2.46 -9.63
CA VAL A 49 8.21 -2.54 -10.88
C VAL A 49 9.58 -3.12 -10.57
N ASP A 50 9.86 -4.32 -11.08
CA ASP A 50 11.20 -4.92 -10.99
C ASP A 50 12.18 -4.14 -11.88
N ARG A 51 13.39 -3.91 -11.36
CA ARG A 51 14.45 -3.21 -12.06
C ARG A 51 15.73 -4.06 -12.08
N PRO A 52 16.48 -4.12 -13.19
CA PRO A 52 17.73 -4.88 -13.24
C PRO A 52 18.84 -4.25 -12.39
N ASP A 53 18.76 -2.96 -12.10
CA ASP A 53 19.68 -2.17 -11.29
C ASP A 53 19.37 -2.17 -9.78
N ASN A 54 18.16 -2.61 -9.38
CA ASN A 54 17.75 -2.69 -7.97
C ASN A 54 17.00 -4.00 -7.68
N GLU A 55 17.59 -4.84 -6.83
CA GLU A 55 17.02 -6.13 -6.43
C GLU A 55 15.65 -6.00 -5.74
N GLU A 56 15.43 -4.91 -5.00
CA GLU A 56 14.20 -4.62 -4.26
C GLU A 56 13.04 -4.22 -5.19
N GLY A 57 13.35 -3.63 -6.34
CA GLY A 57 12.38 -3.01 -7.25
C GLY A 57 11.88 -1.65 -6.75
N ILE A 58 10.95 -1.04 -7.49
CA ILE A 58 10.37 0.26 -7.15
C ILE A 58 8.86 0.13 -6.99
N LEU A 59 8.37 0.56 -5.82
CA LEU A 59 6.94 0.64 -5.55
C LEU A 59 6.39 1.98 -6.06
N THR A 60 5.50 1.93 -7.04
CA THR A 60 4.85 3.12 -7.60
C THR A 60 3.42 3.24 -7.11
N VAL A 61 3.01 4.48 -6.78
CA VAL A 61 1.68 4.85 -6.30
C VAL A 61 1.24 6.16 -6.93
N HIS A 62 -0.07 6.33 -7.17
CA HIS A 62 -0.62 7.56 -7.74
C HIS A 62 -1.60 8.24 -6.78
N LEU A 63 -1.23 9.40 -6.28
CA LEU A 63 -2.09 10.24 -5.44
C LEU A 63 -2.74 11.34 -6.27
N ALA A 64 -4.03 11.58 -6.03
CA ALA A 64 -4.71 12.75 -6.58
C ALA A 64 -4.07 14.03 -6.02
N ARG A 65 -3.73 14.98 -6.90
CA ARG A 65 -3.12 16.27 -6.53
C ARG A 65 -3.98 17.08 -5.54
N ALA A 66 -5.30 16.89 -5.57
CA ALA A 66 -6.22 17.54 -4.65
C ALA A 66 -6.17 17.00 -3.21
N SER A 67 -5.60 15.79 -3.00
CA SER A 67 -5.53 15.16 -1.69
C SER A 67 -4.67 15.96 -0.71
N LEU A 68 -5.05 15.96 0.57
CA LEU A 68 -4.27 16.61 1.62
C LEU A 68 -2.89 15.95 1.76
N GLN A 69 -2.81 14.64 1.55
CA GLN A 69 -1.55 13.88 1.60
C GLN A 69 -0.59 14.27 0.47
N ALA A 70 -1.09 14.43 -0.76
CA ALA A 70 -0.26 14.92 -1.87
C ALA A 70 0.23 16.35 -1.62
N LYS A 71 -0.62 17.23 -1.06
CA LYS A 71 -0.21 18.60 -0.73
C LYS A 71 0.91 18.63 0.31
N ALA A 72 0.80 17.81 1.36
CA ALA A 72 1.83 17.66 2.38
C ALA A 72 3.15 17.16 1.79
N LEU A 73 3.11 16.15 0.92
CA LEU A 73 4.29 15.61 0.22
C LEU A 73 4.95 16.65 -0.69
N ILE A 74 4.15 17.43 -1.43
CA ILE A 74 4.67 18.49 -2.31
C ILE A 74 5.31 19.61 -1.49
N GLU A 75 4.70 20.02 -0.37
CA GLU A 75 5.28 21.01 0.54
C GLU A 75 6.60 20.52 1.13
N ALA A 76 6.63 19.28 1.62
CA ALA A 76 7.82 18.66 2.19
C ALA A 76 8.95 18.50 1.16
N SER A 77 8.62 18.07 -0.06
CA SER A 77 9.59 17.92 -1.15
C SER A 77 10.24 19.25 -1.55
N LYS A 78 9.46 20.35 -1.57
CA LYS A 78 10.01 21.70 -1.81
C LYS A 78 10.93 22.16 -0.69
N ALA A 79 10.60 21.82 0.57
CA ALA A 79 11.43 22.15 1.72
C ALA A 79 12.74 21.34 1.76
N ALA A 80 12.76 20.16 1.17
CA ALA A 80 13.91 19.27 1.13
C ALA A 80 14.91 19.58 -0.01
N ASP A 81 14.61 20.51 -0.92
CA ASP A 81 15.49 20.93 -2.04
C ASP A 81 16.13 19.76 -2.83
N GLY A 82 15.34 18.71 -3.07
CA GLY A 82 15.79 17.52 -3.79
C GLY A 82 16.56 16.47 -2.96
N ALA A 83 16.73 16.69 -1.66
CA ALA A 83 17.16 15.63 -0.74
C ALA A 83 16.07 14.55 -0.63
N GLU A 84 16.50 13.29 -0.49
CA GLU A 84 15.59 12.19 -0.18
C GLU A 84 14.79 12.55 1.08
N LEU A 85 13.47 12.42 0.99
CA LEU A 85 12.62 12.64 2.15
C LEU A 85 12.85 11.46 3.10
N GLU A 86 13.77 11.62 4.06
CA GLU A 86 13.93 10.78 5.24
C GLU A 86 12.73 10.92 6.20
N ARG A 87 11.52 10.97 5.65
CA ARG A 87 10.29 10.95 6.43
C ARG A 87 9.68 9.57 6.26
N GLU A 88 9.29 8.97 7.37
CA GLU A 88 8.74 7.62 7.42
C GLU A 88 7.46 7.55 6.57
N ILE A 89 7.63 7.18 5.31
CA ILE A 89 6.54 6.71 4.47
C ILE A 89 6.41 5.25 4.80
N LEU A 90 5.42 4.92 5.62
CA LEU A 90 5.08 3.55 5.96
C LEU A 90 4.05 3.07 4.94
N PHE A 91 4.51 2.34 3.94
CA PHE A 91 3.62 1.48 3.18
C PHE A 91 3.47 0.18 3.96
N SER A 92 2.27 -0.17 4.41
CA SER A 92 2.04 -1.46 5.08
C SER A 92 1.10 -2.29 4.24
N SER A 93 1.65 -3.30 3.55
CA SER A 93 0.83 -4.29 2.85
C SER A 93 0.31 -5.31 3.87
N HIS A 94 -1.00 -5.44 4.10
CA HIS A 94 -1.55 -6.41 5.06
C HIS A 94 -2.32 -7.53 4.34
N GLN A 95 -1.80 -8.76 4.40
CA GLN A 95 -2.64 -9.93 4.20
C GLN A 95 -3.17 -10.38 5.57
N MET A 96 -4.42 -10.04 5.83
CA MET A 96 -5.11 -10.44 7.07
C MET A 96 -6.01 -11.64 6.80
N GLN A 97 -5.79 -12.75 7.51
CA GLN A 97 -6.75 -13.85 7.58
C GLN A 97 -7.26 -14.00 9.00
N ILE A 98 -8.58 -13.80 9.18
CA ILE A 98 -9.23 -14.06 10.47
C ILE A 98 -9.40 -15.56 10.62
N LEU A 99 -8.54 -16.20 11.41
CA LEU A 99 -8.78 -17.55 11.88
C LEU A 99 -9.54 -17.49 13.20
N MET A 100 -10.87 -17.63 13.13
CA MET A 100 -11.64 -18.12 14.27
C MET A 100 -11.30 -19.61 14.43
N LEU A 101 -10.26 -19.92 15.21
CA LEU A 101 -9.87 -21.29 15.56
C LEU A 101 -10.96 -21.92 16.46
N ARG A 102 -12.08 -22.31 15.85
CA ARG A 102 -13.08 -23.17 16.50
C ARG A 102 -12.70 -24.66 16.39
N GLU A 103 -11.73 -25.03 15.54
CA GLU A 103 -11.42 -26.43 15.23
C GLU A 103 -9.94 -26.83 15.38
N THR A 104 -9.27 -26.43 16.47
CA THR A 104 -8.02 -27.09 16.91
C THR A 104 -8.27 -27.93 18.16
N SER A 105 -9.15 -28.93 18.02
CA SER A 105 -9.45 -29.90 19.10
C SER A 105 -8.48 -31.08 19.17
N LYS A 106 -7.49 -31.21 18.26
CA LYS A 106 -6.64 -32.41 18.19
C LYS A 106 -5.25 -32.32 18.81
N ASN A 107 -4.70 -31.11 19.00
CA ASN A 107 -3.35 -30.91 19.58
C ASN A 107 -3.28 -29.81 20.65
N THR A 108 -4.43 -29.36 21.16
CA THR A 108 -4.45 -28.51 22.34
C THR A 108 -3.93 -29.33 23.52
N SER A 109 -2.85 -28.87 24.14
CA SER A 109 -2.41 -29.36 25.43
C SER A 109 -3.61 -29.44 26.39
N LYS A 110 -3.59 -30.41 27.30
CA LYS A 110 -4.69 -30.84 28.22
C LYS A 110 -5.41 -29.72 29.02
N THR A 111 -5.02 -28.47 28.85
CA THR A 111 -5.52 -27.25 29.50
C THR A 111 -6.56 -26.46 28.70
N GLY A 112 -6.82 -26.77 27.42
CA GLY A 112 -7.95 -26.22 26.64
C GLY A 112 -7.98 -24.69 26.46
N LYS A 113 -6.93 -23.98 26.88
CA LYS A 113 -6.88 -22.51 26.87
C LYS A 113 -6.16 -22.06 25.61
N VAL A 114 -6.93 -21.79 24.56
CA VAL A 114 -6.42 -21.16 23.34
C VAL A 114 -6.75 -19.67 23.41
N VAL A 115 -5.74 -18.82 23.26
CA VAL A 115 -5.92 -17.36 23.23
C VAL A 115 -6.31 -16.97 21.80
N ARG A 116 -7.29 -16.09 21.65
CA ARG A 116 -7.64 -15.52 20.35
C ARG A 116 -6.45 -14.71 19.83
N THR A 117 -5.94 -15.06 18.66
CA THR A 117 -4.85 -14.34 17.99
C THR A 117 -5.20 -14.07 16.53
N TRP A 118 -4.52 -13.10 15.92
CA TRP A 118 -4.64 -12.76 14.51
C TRP A 118 -3.39 -13.24 13.79
N ASN A 119 -3.56 -14.12 12.81
CA ASN A 119 -2.48 -14.43 11.88
C ASN A 119 -2.49 -13.38 10.79
N TYR A 120 -1.38 -12.69 10.62
CA TYR A 120 -1.21 -11.68 9.59
C TYR A 120 0.20 -11.78 9.02
N ALA A 121 0.33 -11.36 7.77
CA ALA A 121 1.62 -11.03 7.18
C ALA A 121 1.58 -9.55 6.81
N ALA A 122 2.70 -8.85 7.02
CA ALA A 122 2.83 -7.45 6.65
C ALA A 122 4.19 -7.15 6.00
N VAL A 123 4.20 -6.36 4.93
CA VAL A 123 5.44 -5.81 4.36
C VAL A 123 5.47 -4.31 4.57
N GLN A 124 6.58 -3.82 5.12
CA GLN A 124 6.82 -2.41 5.37
C GLN A 124 7.85 -1.88 4.36
N VAL A 125 7.47 -0.88 3.57
CA VAL A 125 8.39 -0.08 2.75
C VAL A 125 8.54 1.28 3.42
N THR A 126 9.77 1.77 3.58
CA THR A 126 10.08 2.95 4.42
C THR A 126 10.60 4.17 3.67
N GLN A 127 11.04 4.00 2.43
CA GLN A 127 11.77 5.03 1.69
C GLN A 127 10.94 5.57 0.52
N LEU A 128 11.02 6.89 0.31
CA LEU A 128 10.53 7.57 -0.89
C LEU A 128 11.70 8.09 -1.71
N THR A 129 11.95 7.45 -2.84
CA THR A 129 13.06 7.83 -3.73
C THR A 129 12.73 9.04 -4.62
N GLN A 130 11.49 9.15 -5.12
CA GLN A 130 11.14 10.20 -6.07
C GLN A 130 9.64 10.55 -6.02
N LEU A 131 9.35 11.85 -6.09
CA LEU A 131 8.00 12.37 -6.34
C LEU A 131 7.96 12.97 -7.75
N THR A 132 7.22 12.36 -8.67
CA THR A 132 7.07 12.85 -10.04
C THR A 132 5.75 13.60 -10.20
N ASN A 133 5.78 14.71 -10.94
CA ASN A 133 4.57 15.37 -11.47
C ASN A 133 4.29 14.96 -12.92
N GLU A 134 5.12 14.07 -13.47
CA GLU A 134 4.92 13.45 -14.76
C GLU A 134 3.76 12.48 -14.61
N ASN A 135 2.57 12.93 -15.02
CA ASN A 135 1.49 12.01 -15.33
C ASN A 135 2.03 11.01 -16.36
N GLU A 136 1.70 9.73 -16.24
CA GLU A 136 1.73 8.81 -17.38
C GLU A 136 0.82 9.42 -18.46
N ALA A 137 1.38 10.24 -19.34
CA ALA A 137 0.70 11.20 -20.20
C ALA A 137 -0.34 12.09 -19.47
N SER A 138 -0.11 13.40 -19.40
CA SER A 138 -1.22 14.31 -19.12
C SER A 138 -2.23 14.14 -20.25
N PHE A 139 -3.40 13.58 -19.97
CA PHE A 139 -4.47 13.59 -20.96
C PHE A 139 -4.71 15.05 -21.35
N GLU A 140 -4.67 15.37 -22.65
CA GLU A 140 -4.90 16.74 -23.14
C GLU A 140 -6.25 17.29 -22.65
N ASN A 141 -7.19 16.41 -22.33
CA ASN A 141 -8.49 16.71 -21.76
C ASN A 141 -8.67 16.03 -20.40
N GLN A 142 -9.46 16.67 -19.53
CA GLN A 142 -9.87 16.08 -18.26
C GLN A 142 -10.59 14.74 -18.51
N TRP A 143 -10.14 13.67 -17.83
CA TRP A 143 -10.69 12.32 -18.00
C TRP A 143 -12.19 12.30 -17.79
N LYS A 144 -12.92 11.88 -18.83
CA LYS A 144 -14.37 11.63 -18.80
C LYS A 144 -14.59 10.13 -18.67
N VAL A 145 -15.72 9.75 -18.09
CA VAL A 145 -16.12 8.33 -17.99
C VAL A 145 -16.18 7.64 -19.36
N SER A 146 -16.43 8.42 -20.43
CA SER A 146 -16.38 7.96 -21.83
C SER A 146 -14.99 7.53 -22.30
N ASP A 147 -13.94 7.95 -21.60
CA ASP A 147 -12.54 7.69 -21.96
C ASP A 147 -12.06 6.36 -21.33
N ALA A 148 -12.91 5.69 -20.55
CA ALA A 148 -12.65 4.35 -20.06
C ALA A 148 -12.64 3.34 -21.21
N SER A 149 -11.65 2.45 -21.23
CA SER A 149 -11.58 1.34 -22.20
C SER A 149 -12.91 0.56 -22.25
N ASP A 150 -13.31 0.12 -23.45
CA ASP A 150 -14.49 -0.72 -23.65
C ASP A 150 -14.50 -1.96 -22.75
N GLU A 151 -13.32 -2.47 -22.41
CA GLU A 151 -13.16 -3.60 -21.50
C GLU A 151 -13.52 -3.25 -20.06
N LEU A 152 -13.05 -2.09 -19.56
CA LEU A 152 -13.42 -1.57 -18.24
C LEU A 152 -14.92 -1.27 -18.17
N SER A 153 -15.47 -0.66 -19.21
CA SER A 153 -16.91 -0.38 -19.32
C SER A 153 -17.75 -1.65 -19.28
N LYS A 154 -17.33 -2.71 -19.99
CA LYS A 154 -17.98 -4.04 -19.93
C LYS A 154 -17.86 -4.68 -18.56
N ASN A 155 -16.69 -4.60 -17.92
CA ASN A 155 -16.46 -5.17 -16.60
C ASN A 155 -17.31 -4.48 -15.52
N VAL A 156 -17.41 -3.15 -15.54
CA VAL A 156 -18.29 -2.38 -14.65
C VAL A 156 -19.76 -2.71 -14.92
N ALA A 157 -20.19 -2.79 -16.18
CA ALA A 157 -21.55 -3.17 -16.52
C ALA A 157 -21.91 -4.59 -16.04
N ASN A 158 -20.96 -5.54 -16.12
CA ASN A 158 -21.13 -6.89 -15.62
C ASN A 158 -21.16 -6.96 -14.09
N LEU A 159 -20.36 -6.13 -13.41
CA LEU A 159 -20.41 -5.97 -11.95
C LEU A 159 -21.78 -5.42 -11.50
N MET A 160 -22.30 -4.39 -12.17
CA MET A 160 -23.60 -3.79 -11.85
C MET A 160 -24.78 -4.75 -12.07
N LYS A 161 -24.66 -5.71 -12.99
CA LYS A 161 -25.66 -6.78 -13.20
C LYS A 161 -25.63 -7.86 -12.12
N LYS A 162 -24.49 -8.07 -11.45
CA LYS A 162 -24.34 -9.05 -10.36
C LYS A 162 -24.82 -8.54 -9.00
N VAL A 163 -25.05 -7.24 -8.86
CA VAL A 163 -25.48 -6.57 -7.61
C VAL A 163 -27.02 -6.41 -7.53
N LYS A 164 -27.76 -6.90 -8.54
CA LYS A 164 -29.22 -7.07 -8.50
C LYS A 164 -29.57 -8.53 -8.31
#